data_AF-A0A401UPH7-F1
#
_entry.id   AF-A0A401UPH7-F1
#
_cell.length_a   1.000
_cell.length_b   1.000
_cell.length_c   1.000
_cell.angle_alpha   90.00
_cell.angle_beta   90.00
_cell.angle_gamma   90.00
#
_symmetry.space_group_name_H-M   'P 1'
#
loop_
_entity.id
_entity.type
_entity.pdbx_description
1 polymer ?
#
loop_
_entity_poly.entity_id
_entity_poly.type
_entity_poly.pdbx_seq_one_letter_code
_entity_poly.pdbx_strand_id
1 'polypeptide(L)'
;MSSEGDEFEKFLILEAQNEIKVITRDAEKLLKKNVQSELYSQYIPKAYTRTNELKNSIVSRIDSTGGAVYFDNTLMNHTDASGNDVGMFVPKWTDMGHKDNTGIDNLYHSYEGRNYVDKTILELEAKYGEGCVEKIDN
;
A
#
# COMPACT_ATOMS: atom_id res chain seq x y z
N MET A 1 21.19 -16.16 39.52
CA MET A 1 22.00 -15.78 38.35
C MET A 1 21.14 -15.90 37.09
N SER A 2 20.11 -15.05 36.92
CA SER A 2 19.27 -15.04 35.70
C SER A 2 19.10 -13.63 35.09
N SER A 3 19.66 -12.57 35.66
CA SER A 3 19.36 -11.20 35.26
C SER A 3 19.92 -10.82 33.87
N GLU A 4 21.11 -11.28 33.52
CA GLU A 4 21.77 -10.90 32.26
C GLU A 4 21.11 -11.56 31.03
N GLY A 5 20.64 -12.81 31.16
CA GLY A 5 19.90 -13.50 30.09
C GLY A 5 18.54 -12.86 29.84
N ASP A 6 17.81 -12.55 30.91
CA ASP A 6 16.50 -11.89 30.85
C ASP A 6 16.62 -10.45 30.28
N GLU A 7 17.72 -9.75 30.55
CA GLU A 7 18.00 -8.42 29.99
C GLU A 7 18.38 -8.48 28.51
N PHE A 8 19.17 -9.47 28.10
CA PHE A 8 19.53 -9.67 26.70
C PHE A 8 18.30 -10.03 25.84
N GLU A 9 17.40 -10.88 26.33
CA GLU A 9 16.17 -11.23 25.63
C GLU A 9 15.26 -10.01 25.43
N LYS A 10 15.10 -9.18 26.48
CA LYS A 10 14.35 -7.91 26.39
C LYS A 10 14.95 -6.96 25.36
N PHE A 11 16.29 -6.87 25.32
CA PHE A 11 16.98 -6.04 24.34
C PHE A 11 16.70 -6.52 22.91
N LEU A 12 16.80 -7.82 22.62
CA LEU A 12 16.51 -8.38 21.30
C LEU A 12 15.07 -8.10 20.85
N ILE A 13 14.10 -8.24 21.75
CA ILE A 13 12.68 -7.95 21.45
C ILE A 13 12.50 -6.46 21.10
N LEU A 14 13.15 -5.56 21.83
CA LEU A 14 13.07 -4.12 21.58
C LEU A 14 13.68 -3.73 20.24
N GLU A 15 14.83 -4.30 19.88
CA GLU A 15 15.48 -4.08 18.58
C GLU A 15 14.60 -4.58 17.43
N ALA A 16 14.07 -5.81 17.53
CA ALA A 16 13.16 -6.36 16.52
C ALA A 16 11.89 -5.49 16.35
N GLN A 17 11.30 -5.02 17.44
CA GLN A 17 10.16 -4.10 17.39
C GLN A 17 10.51 -2.75 16.76
N ASN A 18 11.72 -2.25 16.97
CA ASN A 18 12.19 -1.02 16.35
C ASN A 18 12.37 -1.20 14.84
N GLU A 19 12.94 -2.33 14.43
CA GLU A 19 13.10 -2.69 13.02
C GLU A 19 11.75 -2.79 12.29
N ILE A 20 10.78 -3.50 12.86
CA ILE A 20 9.40 -3.58 12.33
C ILE A 20 8.81 -2.18 12.15
N LYS A 21 8.96 -1.29 13.13
CA LYS A 21 8.48 0.10 13.04
C LYS A 21 9.13 0.87 11.90
N VAL A 22 10.43 0.68 11.68
CA VAL A 22 11.17 1.34 10.61
C VAL A 22 10.71 0.81 9.24
N ILE A 23 10.70 -0.50 9.05
CA ILE A 23 10.29 -1.14 7.79
C ILE A 23 8.85 -0.74 7.43
N THR A 24 7.92 -0.78 8.40
CA THR A 24 6.51 -0.43 8.16
C THR A 24 6.34 1.02 7.71
N ARG A 25 7.05 1.96 8.35
CA ARG A 25 7.00 3.38 7.99
C ARG A 25 7.58 3.63 6.60
N ASP A 26 8.64 2.92 6.25
CA ASP A 26 9.25 3.05 4.93
C ASP A 26 8.41 2.38 3.85
N ALA A 27 7.74 1.27 4.15
CA ALA A 27 6.77 0.64 3.28
C ALA A 27 5.59 1.58 2.97
N GLU A 28 5.03 2.23 3.98
CA GLU A 28 3.95 3.23 3.79
C GLU A 28 4.41 4.38 2.86
N LYS A 29 5.59 4.93 3.11
CA LYS A 29 6.15 6.03 2.30
C LYS A 29 6.44 5.60 0.86
N LEU A 30 7.05 4.44 0.67
CA LEU A 30 7.39 3.92 -0.65
C LEU A 30 6.14 3.58 -1.45
N LEU A 31 5.13 2.96 -0.83
CA LEU A 31 3.87 2.68 -1.51
C LEU A 31 3.19 3.98 -1.95
N LYS A 32 3.14 5.00 -1.08
CA LYS A 32 2.61 6.33 -1.41
C LYS A 32 3.35 6.97 -2.58
N LYS A 33 4.68 6.88 -2.58
CA LYS A 33 5.54 7.38 -3.66
C LYS A 33 5.26 6.65 -4.97
N ASN A 34 5.15 5.32 -4.94
CA ASN A 34 4.93 4.49 -6.13
C ASN A 34 3.53 4.68 -6.71
N VAL A 35 2.48 4.74 -5.87
CA VAL A 35 1.13 5.13 -6.32
C VAL A 35 1.15 6.50 -7.00
N GLN A 36 1.84 7.48 -6.40
CA GLN A 36 1.96 8.80 -7.00
C GLN A 36 2.71 8.77 -8.33
N SER A 37 3.83 8.04 -8.45
CA SER A 37 4.64 8.02 -9.67
C SER A 37 4.00 7.24 -10.82
N GLU A 38 3.38 6.09 -10.53
CA GLU A 38 2.83 5.21 -11.55
C GLU A 38 1.48 5.70 -12.09
N LEU A 39 0.71 6.42 -11.29
CA LEU A 39 -0.59 6.95 -11.71
C LEU A 39 -0.52 8.37 -12.26
N TYR A 40 0.52 9.11 -11.90
CA TYR A 40 0.67 10.49 -12.34
C TYR A 40 1.59 10.59 -13.56
N SER A 41 1.11 10.10 -14.71
CA SER A 41 1.83 10.27 -15.98
C SER A 41 1.43 11.56 -16.72
N GLN A 42 0.18 12.03 -16.58
CA GLN A 42 -0.34 13.26 -17.19
C GLN A 42 -1.42 13.92 -16.31
N TYR A 43 -1.37 15.24 -16.14
CA TYR A 43 -2.34 15.95 -15.28
C TYR A 43 -3.74 15.98 -15.92
N ILE A 44 -4.66 15.19 -15.35
CA ILE A 44 -6.11 15.30 -15.57
C ILE A 44 -6.73 15.53 -14.18
N PRO A 45 -7.48 16.63 -13.91
CA PRO A 45 -7.96 16.97 -12.57
C PRO A 45 -8.69 15.83 -11.84
N LYS A 46 -9.51 15.06 -12.57
CA LYS A 46 -10.20 13.88 -12.01
C LYS A 46 -9.24 12.75 -11.66
N ALA A 47 -8.23 12.48 -12.48
CA ALA A 47 -7.20 11.48 -12.18
C ALA A 47 -6.34 11.93 -11.00
N TYR A 48 -6.03 13.22 -10.91
CA TYR A 48 -5.30 13.81 -9.79
C TYR A 48 -6.01 13.64 -8.45
N THR A 49 -7.33 13.90 -8.38
CA THR A 49 -8.11 13.67 -7.15
C THR A 49 -8.05 12.22 -6.72
N ARG A 50 -8.23 11.28 -7.66
CA ARG A 50 -8.25 9.84 -7.38
C ARG A 50 -6.90 9.29 -6.94
N THR A 51 -5.82 9.71 -7.60
CA THR A 51 -4.46 9.36 -7.19
C THR A 51 -4.20 9.85 -5.77
N ASN A 52 -4.68 11.05 -5.42
CA ASN A 52 -4.54 11.56 -4.06
C ASN A 52 -5.42 10.80 -3.06
N GLU A 53 -6.66 10.46 -3.39
CA GLU A 53 -7.54 9.63 -2.54
C GLU A 53 -6.91 8.26 -2.28
N LEU A 54 -6.46 7.56 -3.33
CA LEU A 54 -5.78 6.27 -3.23
C LEU A 54 -4.46 6.37 -2.45
N LYS A 55 -3.69 7.44 -2.66
CA LYS A 55 -2.46 7.68 -1.88
C LYS A 55 -2.77 7.94 -0.41
N ASN A 56 -3.82 8.70 -0.13
CA ASN A 56 -4.20 9.08 1.24
C ASN A 56 -4.85 7.92 1.99
N SER A 57 -5.45 6.96 1.29
CA SER A 57 -5.98 5.75 1.91
C SER A 57 -4.90 4.76 2.34
N ILE A 58 -3.65 4.92 1.90
CA ILE A 58 -2.54 4.10 2.38
C ILE A 58 -2.24 4.47 3.84
N VAL A 59 -2.49 3.53 4.72
CA VAL A 59 -2.26 3.64 6.16
C VAL A 59 -1.44 2.46 6.66
N SER A 60 -0.72 2.67 7.75
CA SER A 60 0.01 1.61 8.44
C SER A 60 -0.58 1.32 9.81
N ARG A 61 -0.49 0.05 10.21
CA ARG A 61 -0.75 -0.40 11.58
C ARG A 61 0.46 -1.17 12.06
N ILE A 62 0.88 -0.91 13.29
CA ILE A 62 1.98 -1.60 13.96
C ILE A 62 1.44 -2.15 15.27
N ASP A 63 1.70 -3.42 15.55
CA ASP A 63 1.41 -4.05 16.83
C ASP A 63 2.65 -4.76 17.38
N SER A 64 2.47 -5.53 18.47
CA SER A 64 3.56 -6.24 19.13
C SER A 64 4.12 -7.41 18.32
N THR A 65 3.39 -7.86 17.29
CA THR A 65 3.70 -9.05 16.48
C THR A 65 4.15 -8.71 15.06
N GLY A 66 3.85 -7.51 14.56
CA GLY A 66 4.25 -7.10 13.22
C GLY A 66 3.79 -5.71 12.83
N GLY A 67 3.94 -5.43 11.54
CA GLY A 67 3.42 -4.21 10.92
C GLY A 67 2.77 -4.54 9.59
N ALA A 68 1.70 -3.81 9.28
CA ALA A 68 0.93 -3.96 8.05
C ALA A 68 0.71 -2.59 7.41
N VAL A 69 0.76 -2.55 6.09
CA VAL A 69 0.36 -1.40 5.27
C VAL A 69 -0.81 -1.83 4.41
N TYR A 70 -1.89 -1.06 4.43
CA TYR A 70 -3.13 -1.40 3.73
C TYR A 70 -3.83 -0.15 3.21
N PHE A 71 -4.81 -0.36 2.34
CA PHE A 71 -5.70 0.70 1.84
C PHE A 71 -6.94 0.77 2.74
N ASP A 72 -7.13 1.89 3.43
CA ASP A 72 -8.33 2.17 4.21
C ASP A 72 -9.47 2.58 3.28
N ASN A 73 -10.45 1.69 3.12
CA ASN A 73 -11.60 1.91 2.26
C ASN A 73 -12.47 3.09 2.72
N THR A 74 -12.45 3.46 4.01
CA THR A 74 -13.23 4.61 4.51
C THR A 74 -12.68 5.95 4.03
N LEU A 75 -11.40 5.96 3.62
CA LEU A 75 -10.72 7.12 3.05
C LEU A 75 -10.81 7.18 1.52
N MET A 76 -11.53 6.23 0.91
CA MET A 76 -11.76 6.17 -0.53
C MET A 76 -13.23 6.37 -0.82
N ASN A 77 -13.57 7.42 -1.56
CA ASN A 77 -14.93 7.63 -2.02
C ASN A 77 -14.98 7.43 -3.53
N HIS A 78 -15.42 6.24 -3.97
CA HIS A 78 -15.58 5.98 -5.38
C HIS A 78 -16.86 5.20 -5.66
N THR A 79 -17.75 5.80 -6.45
CA THR A 79 -18.97 5.15 -6.93
C THR A 79 -18.86 4.72 -8.40
N ASP A 80 -19.40 3.55 -8.71
CA ASP A 80 -19.55 3.07 -10.09
C ASP A 80 -20.63 3.84 -10.85
N ALA A 81 -20.82 3.53 -12.14
CA ALA A 81 -21.83 4.15 -12.98
C ALA A 81 -23.28 3.90 -12.51
N SER A 82 -23.50 2.88 -11.67
CA SER A 82 -24.79 2.55 -11.06
C SER A 82 -24.99 3.21 -9.70
N GLY A 83 -23.99 3.96 -9.21
CA GLY A 83 -24.00 4.62 -7.90
C GLY A 83 -23.59 3.74 -6.72
N ASN A 84 -23.11 2.52 -6.96
CA ASN A 84 -22.61 1.64 -5.89
C ASN A 84 -21.22 2.07 -5.44
N ASP A 85 -20.95 2.05 -4.14
CA ASP A 85 -19.60 2.25 -3.60
C ASP A 85 -18.71 1.06 -3.97
N VAL A 86 -17.61 1.36 -4.67
CA VAL A 86 -16.60 0.41 -5.14
C VAL A 86 -15.21 0.82 -4.67
N GLY A 87 -15.09 1.73 -3.69
CA GLY A 87 -13.83 2.24 -3.16
C GLY A 87 -12.85 1.12 -2.76
N MET A 88 -13.35 0.03 -2.16
CA MET A 88 -12.50 -1.09 -1.76
C MET A 88 -11.82 -1.85 -2.91
N PHE A 89 -12.36 -1.78 -4.13
CA PHE A 89 -11.82 -2.53 -5.28
C PHE A 89 -10.83 -1.72 -6.11
N VAL A 90 -10.89 -0.39 -6.00
CA VAL A 90 -10.04 0.53 -6.77
C VAL A 90 -8.55 0.24 -6.61
N PRO A 91 -7.99 -0.03 -5.41
CA PRO A 91 -6.56 -0.32 -5.30
C PRO A 91 -6.19 -1.57 -6.10
N LYS A 92 -6.99 -2.64 -6.01
CA LYS A 92 -6.75 -3.88 -6.74
C LYS A 92 -6.84 -3.69 -8.26
N TRP A 93 -7.90 -3.02 -8.72
CA TRP A 93 -8.12 -2.73 -10.14
C TRP A 93 -7.03 -1.85 -10.74
N THR A 94 -6.52 -0.90 -9.97
CA THR A 94 -5.47 0.00 -10.42
C THR A 94 -4.11 -0.70 -10.46
N ASP A 95 -3.80 -1.52 -9.44
CA ASP A 95 -2.54 -2.27 -9.37
C ASP A 95 -2.44 -3.30 -10.50
N MET A 96 -3.47 -4.17 -10.62
CA MET A 96 -3.51 -5.29 -11.56
C MET A 96 -3.92 -4.89 -12.99
N GLY A 97 -4.48 -3.69 -13.15
CA GLY A 97 -5.17 -3.28 -14.36
C GLY A 97 -6.62 -3.78 -14.37
N HIS A 98 -7.52 -2.93 -14.85
CA HIS A 98 -8.93 -3.26 -14.99
C HIS A 98 -9.44 -2.67 -16.29
N LYS A 99 -10.24 -3.48 -16.99
CA LYS A 99 -10.94 -3.09 -18.19
C LYS A 99 -12.34 -3.68 -18.14
N ASP A 100 -13.36 -2.84 -18.10
CA ASP A 100 -14.72 -3.27 -18.37
C ASP A 100 -15.14 -2.84 -19.77
N ASN A 101 -15.99 -3.64 -20.41
CA ASN A 101 -16.37 -3.48 -21.81
C ASN A 101 -17.48 -2.42 -22.00
N THR A 102 -17.62 -1.45 -21.10
CA THR A 102 -18.79 -0.57 -21.02
C THR A 102 -18.72 0.65 -21.96
N GLY A 103 -17.65 0.79 -22.76
CA GLY A 103 -17.63 1.64 -23.96
C GLY A 103 -17.74 3.16 -23.73
N ILE A 104 -17.81 3.61 -22.49
CA ILE A 104 -17.73 5.02 -22.13
C ILE A 104 -16.33 5.26 -21.59
N ASP A 105 -15.56 6.12 -22.24
CA ASP A 105 -14.24 6.61 -21.80
C ASP A 105 -14.34 7.45 -20.51
N ASN A 106 -14.85 6.86 -19.43
CA ASN A 106 -14.57 7.35 -18.09
C ASN A 106 -13.30 6.64 -17.64
N LEU A 107 -12.31 7.41 -17.17
CA LEU A 107 -11.00 7.01 -16.65
C LEU A 107 -10.98 5.85 -15.60
N TYR A 108 -12.13 5.28 -15.24
CA TYR A 108 -12.26 4.09 -14.39
C TYR A 108 -12.36 2.77 -15.16
N HIS A 109 -12.65 2.82 -16.45
CA HIS A 109 -12.94 1.65 -17.29
C HIS A 109 -11.71 1.09 -18.00
N SER A 110 -10.56 1.76 -17.84
CA SER A 110 -9.30 1.32 -18.42
C SER A 110 -8.13 1.81 -17.59
N TYR A 111 -7.63 0.94 -16.71
CA TYR A 111 -6.32 1.06 -16.10
C TYR A 111 -5.36 0.11 -16.79
N GLU A 112 -4.29 0.64 -17.38
CA GLU A 112 -3.10 -0.19 -17.55
C GLU A 112 -2.58 -0.53 -16.16
N GLY A 113 -2.33 -1.82 -15.91
CA GLY A 113 -1.74 -2.29 -14.66
C GLY A 113 -0.46 -1.52 -14.36
N ARG A 114 -0.36 -1.05 -13.11
CA ARG A 114 0.73 -0.19 -12.64
C ARG A 114 1.69 -0.90 -11.70
N ASN A 115 1.28 -2.04 -11.13
CA ASN A 115 2.12 -2.92 -10.29
C ASN A 115 2.90 -2.17 -9.19
N TYR A 116 2.29 -1.14 -8.59
CA TYR A 116 2.96 -0.31 -7.59
C TYR A 116 3.18 -1.07 -6.28
N VAL A 117 2.38 -2.11 -5.99
CA VAL A 117 2.58 -2.98 -4.82
C VAL A 117 3.86 -3.80 -5.00
N ASP A 118 3.97 -4.51 -6.12
CA ASP A 118 5.11 -5.38 -6.40
C ASP A 118 6.41 -4.57 -6.52
N LYS A 119 6.34 -3.38 -7.14
CA LYS A 119 7.46 -2.44 -7.16
C LYS A 119 7.91 -2.01 -5.75
N THR A 120 6.95 -1.77 -4.85
CA THR A 120 7.25 -1.38 -3.47
C THR A 120 7.93 -2.51 -2.70
N ILE A 121 7.49 -3.75 -2.91
CA ILE A 121 8.11 -4.94 -2.30
C ILE A 121 9.56 -5.07 -2.75
N LEU A 122 9.82 -4.99 -4.06
CA LEU A 122 11.18 -5.05 -4.59
C LEU A 122 12.10 -3.96 -4.03
N GLU A 123 11.61 -2.72 -3.87
CA GLU A 123 12.38 -1.62 -3.27
C GLU A 123 12.67 -1.85 -1.77
N LEU A 124 11.75 -2.49 -1.04
CA LEU A 124 11.95 -2.83 0.38
C LEU A 124 12.94 -3.99 0.54
N GLU A 125 12.80 -5.05 -0.26
CA GLU A 125 13.70 -6.20 -0.22
C GLU A 125 15.13 -5.82 -0.60
N ALA A 126 15.30 -4.92 -1.57
CA ALA A 126 16.61 -4.37 -1.92
C ALA A 126 17.26 -3.61 -0.75
N LYS A 127 16.47 -3.08 0.19
CA LYS A 127 16.94 -2.29 1.33
C LYS A 127 17.14 -3.12 2.61
N TYR A 128 16.26 -4.07 2.88
CA TYR A 128 16.20 -4.80 4.16
C TYR A 128 16.46 -6.30 4.03
N GLY A 129 16.55 -6.84 2.82
CA GLY A 129 16.73 -8.26 2.54
C GLY A 129 15.47 -8.92 1.98
N GLU A 130 15.69 -9.97 1.19
CA GLU A 130 14.63 -10.79 0.59
C GLU A 130 13.71 -11.39 1.67
N GLY A 131 12.40 -11.35 1.44
CA GLY A 131 11.39 -11.89 2.35
C GLY A 131 11.09 -11.03 3.58
N CYS A 132 11.60 -9.80 3.67
CA CYS A 132 11.27 -8.88 4.78
C CYS A 132 9.82 -8.35 4.74
N VAL A 133 9.14 -8.48 3.59
CA VAL A 133 7.75 -8.09 3.38
C VAL A 133 7.08 -9.07 2.43
N GLU A 134 5.77 -9.26 2.61
CA GLU A 134 4.94 -10.09 1.75
C GLU A 134 3.65 -9.36 1.33
N LYS A 135 3.15 -9.65 0.12
CA LYS A 135 1.84 -9.21 -0.34
C LYS A 135 0.77 -10.15 0.22
N ILE A 136 -0.27 -9.59 0.82
CA ILE A 136 -1.46 -10.35 1.26
C ILE A 136 -2.63 -9.97 0.34
N ASP A 137 -3.02 -10.92 -0.50
CA ASP A 137 -4.22 -10.78 -1.34
C ASP A 137 -5.45 -11.24 -0.54
N ASN A 138 -6.29 -10.29 -0.12
CA ASN A 138 -7.61 -10.55 0.48
C ASN A 138 -8.73 -10.54 -0.58
#